data_AF-A0A412K4E5-F1
#
_entry.id   AF-A0A412K4E5-F1
#
_cell.length_a   1.000
_cell.length_b   1.000
_cell.length_c   1.000
_cell.angle_alpha   90.00
_cell.angle_beta   90.00
_cell.angle_gamma   90.00
#
_symmetry.space_group_name_H-M   'P 1'
#
loop_
_entity.id
_entity.type
_entity.pdbx_description
1 polymer ?
#
loop_
_entity_poly.entity_id
_entity_poly.type
_entity_poly.pdbx_seq_one_letter_code
_entity_poly.pdbx_strand_id
1 'polypeptide(L)'
;SVSISGDGVSNGKLSLKAGASAQLTATVKPDNATDRKVTWTSSDSSVANVMGTGVVTAGNKAGTATIKATAGGQTASIQVTVEAVGKQPMTVYFKPSGTAKQV
;
A
#
# COMPACT_ATOMS: atom_id res chain seq x y z
N SER A 1 17.65 -8.87 14.91
CA SER A 1 17.17 -8.72 13.52
C SER A 1 15.80 -8.08 13.51
N VAL A 2 15.50 -7.35 12.45
CA VAL A 2 14.15 -6.83 12.16
C VAL A 2 13.61 -7.63 10.99
N SER A 3 12.39 -8.13 11.08
CA SER A 3 11.68 -8.79 9.99
C SER A 3 10.33 -8.14 9.75
N ILE A 4 9.91 -8.03 8.49
CA ILE A 4 8.62 -7.45 8.11
C ILE A 4 7.73 -8.58 7.59
N SER A 5 6.51 -8.63 8.08
CA SER A 5 5.45 -9.55 7.66
C SER A 5 4.13 -8.79 7.54
N GLY A 6 3.13 -9.34 6.85
CA GLY A 6 1.84 -8.68 6.68
C GLY A 6 0.93 -9.48 5.75
N ASP A 7 -0.33 -9.07 5.68
CA ASP A 7 -1.31 -9.71 4.81
C ASP A 7 -0.93 -9.47 3.34
N GLY A 8 -0.79 -10.55 2.56
CA GLY A 8 -0.33 -10.50 1.17
C GLY A 8 1.17 -10.26 0.96
N VAL A 9 1.98 -10.18 2.02
CA VAL A 9 3.44 -10.05 1.90
C VAL A 9 4.07 -11.42 1.63
N SER A 10 4.78 -11.56 0.51
CA SER A 10 5.51 -12.78 0.15
C SER A 10 6.92 -12.44 -0.31
N ASN A 11 7.93 -13.11 0.24
CA ASN A 11 9.36 -12.88 -0.05
C ASN A 11 9.79 -11.40 0.00
N GLY A 12 9.26 -10.62 0.95
CA GLY A 12 9.56 -9.19 1.07
C GLY A 12 8.95 -8.33 -0.03
N LYS A 13 7.91 -8.82 -0.72
CA LYS A 13 7.16 -8.11 -1.74
C LYS A 13 5.68 -8.10 -1.39
N LEU A 14 5.00 -7.01 -1.70
CA LEU A 14 3.58 -6.83 -1.49
C LEU A 14 2.98 -6.19 -2.73
N SER A 15 1.93 -6.79 -3.28
CA SER A 15 1.18 -6.21 -4.39
C SER A 15 -0.16 -5.67 -3.89
N LEU A 16 -0.40 -4.40 -4.14
CA LEU A 16 -1.65 -3.72 -3.79
C LEU A 16 -2.30 -3.12 -5.02
N LYS A 17 -3.62 -3.01 -4.97
CA LYS A 17 -4.38 -2.23 -5.95
C LYS A 17 -4.43 -0.77 -5.49
N ALA A 18 -4.46 0.17 -6.44
CA ALA A 18 -4.62 1.59 -6.12
C ALA A 18 -5.82 1.81 -5.18
N GLY A 19 -5.60 2.53 -4.07
CA GLY A 19 -6.60 2.76 -3.02
C GLY A 19 -6.78 1.62 -1.99
N ALA A 20 -6.13 0.46 -2.17
CA ALA A 20 -6.12 -0.59 -1.16
C ALA A 20 -5.13 -0.28 -0.02
N SER A 21 -5.31 -0.95 1.12
CA SER A 21 -4.38 -0.87 2.24
C SER A 21 -4.04 -2.27 2.77
N ALA A 22 -2.89 -2.40 3.40
CA ALA A 22 -2.45 -3.60 4.08
C ALA A 22 -1.72 -3.25 5.37
N GLN A 23 -1.88 -4.10 6.38
CA GLN A 23 -1.15 -3.97 7.64
C GLN A 23 0.20 -4.70 7.53
N LEU A 24 1.28 -3.98 7.82
CA LEU A 24 2.59 -4.57 8.06
C LEU A 24 2.87 -4.67 9.55
N THR A 25 3.56 -5.73 9.93
CA THR A 25 4.07 -5.99 11.25
C THR A 25 5.57 -6.17 11.16
N ALA A 26 6.30 -5.31 11.88
CA ALA A 26 7.73 -5.44 12.05
C ALA A 26 8.03 -6.16 13.38
N THR A 27 8.72 -7.29 13.29
CA THR A 27 9.14 -8.09 14.44
C THR A 27 10.61 -7.80 14.74
N VAL A 28 10.90 -7.32 15.94
CA VAL A 28 12.26 -6.96 16.40
C VAL A 28 12.76 -8.02 17.39
N LYS A 29 13.87 -8.68 17.02
CA LYS A 29 14.59 -9.64 17.88
C LYS A 29 15.99 -9.12 18.26
N PRO A 30 16.47 -9.42 19.48
CA PRO A 30 15.82 -10.25 20.52
C PRO A 30 14.69 -9.50 21.26
N ASP A 31 13.79 -10.24 21.91
CA ASP A 31 12.58 -9.70 22.56
C ASP A 31 12.88 -8.69 23.68
N ASN A 32 14.06 -8.79 24.29
CA ASN A 32 14.57 -7.89 25.32
C ASN A 32 15.28 -6.63 24.78
N ALA A 33 15.17 -6.33 23.49
CA ALA A 33 15.74 -5.11 22.93
C ALA A 33 15.18 -3.87 23.67
N THR A 34 16.06 -2.97 24.10
CA THR A 34 15.69 -1.72 24.78
C THR A 34 14.99 -0.74 23.82
N ASP A 35 15.42 -0.73 22.56
CA ASP A 35 14.87 0.13 21.49
C ASP A 35 14.03 -0.69 20.50
N ARG A 36 12.76 -0.91 20.86
CA ARG A 36 11.76 -1.59 20.00
C ARG A 36 10.93 -0.64 19.16
N LYS A 37 11.20 0.66 19.23
CA LYS A 37 10.48 1.67 18.45
C LYS A 37 10.78 1.46 16.97
N VAL A 38 9.76 1.05 16.22
CA VAL A 38 9.86 0.87 14.77
C VAL A 38 9.52 2.19 14.10
N THR A 39 10.46 2.70 13.31
CA THR A 39 10.25 3.83 12.42
C THR A 39 10.04 3.30 11.01
N TRP A 40 8.90 3.64 10.42
CA TRP A 40 8.57 3.30 9.04
C TRP A 40 8.85 4.47 8.11
N THR A 41 9.43 4.21 6.95
CA THR A 41 9.59 5.19 5.88
C THR A 41 9.18 4.59 4.54
N SER A 42 8.64 5.43 3.66
CA SER A 42 8.37 5.09 2.27
C SER A 42 9.31 5.85 1.36
N SER A 43 9.80 5.18 0.31
CA SER A 43 10.57 5.83 -0.75
C SER A 43 9.70 6.73 -1.63
N ASP A 44 8.39 6.50 -1.70
CA ASP A 44 7.50 7.18 -2.64
C ASP A 44 6.05 7.19 -2.13
N SER A 45 5.70 8.22 -1.36
CA SER A 45 4.37 8.34 -0.71
C SER A 45 3.21 8.50 -1.70
N SER A 46 3.49 8.93 -2.94
CA SER A 46 2.49 9.00 -4.02
C SER A 46 2.09 7.63 -4.56
N VAL A 47 2.97 6.63 -4.41
CA VAL A 47 2.73 5.24 -4.82
C VAL A 47 2.28 4.42 -3.62
N ALA A 48 3.01 4.45 -2.51
CA ALA A 48 2.59 3.78 -1.28
C ALA A 48 2.99 4.61 -0.06
N ASN A 49 2.03 4.93 0.79
CA ASN A 49 2.27 5.64 2.05
C ASN A 49 2.25 4.65 3.21
N VAL A 50 3.17 4.79 4.17
CA VAL A 50 3.20 3.98 5.38
C VAL A 50 2.98 4.86 6.61
N MET A 51 2.07 4.46 7.49
CA MET A 51 1.84 5.11 8.77
C MET A 51 2.81 4.59 9.83
N GLY A 52 3.00 5.35 10.91
CA GLY A 52 3.84 4.93 12.05
C GLY A 52 3.37 3.63 12.74
N THR A 53 2.11 3.26 12.55
CA THR A 53 1.52 1.98 13.01
C THR A 53 1.83 0.79 12.09
N GLY A 54 2.51 1.00 10.96
CA GLY A 54 2.80 -0.04 9.97
C GLY A 54 1.68 -0.26 8.94
N VAL A 55 0.62 0.55 8.94
CA VAL A 55 -0.41 0.50 7.89
C VAL A 55 0.16 1.09 6.60
N VAL A 56 0.18 0.31 5.52
CA VAL A 56 0.54 0.77 4.18
C VAL A 56 -0.72 1.00 3.36
N THR A 57 -0.85 2.18 2.80
CA THR A 57 -1.94 2.57 1.90
C THR A 57 -1.38 2.81 0.52
N ALA A 58 -1.92 2.11 -0.48
CA ALA A 58 -1.60 2.34 -1.87
C ALA A 58 -2.18 3.69 -2.32
N GLY A 59 -1.33 4.49 -2.95
CA GLY A 59 -1.72 5.74 -3.59
C GLY A 59 -2.51 5.50 -4.88
N ASN A 60 -2.88 6.59 -5.53
CA ASN A 60 -3.61 6.58 -6.80
C ASN A 60 -2.70 6.31 -8.01
N LYS A 61 -1.37 6.39 -7.82
CA LYS A 61 -0.38 6.19 -8.88
C LYS A 61 0.11 4.75 -8.85
N ALA A 62 0.02 4.07 -9.99
CA ALA A 62 0.66 2.78 -10.17
C ALA A 62 2.18 2.94 -10.21
N GLY A 63 2.90 1.98 -9.62
CA GLY A 63 4.34 2.02 -9.53
C GLY A 63 4.87 1.12 -8.43
N THR A 64 6.15 1.26 -8.12
CA THR A 64 6.81 0.49 -7.07
C THR A 64 7.39 1.46 -6.04
N ALA A 65 7.12 1.20 -4.76
CA ALA A 65 7.67 1.94 -3.64
C ALA A 65 8.34 0.97 -2.67
N THR A 66 9.44 1.40 -2.07
CA THR A 66 10.13 0.61 -1.04
C THR A 66 9.72 1.13 0.34
N ILE A 67 9.23 0.23 1.19
CA ILE A 67 8.92 0.53 2.59
C ILE A 67 10.04 -0.02 3.46
N LYS A 68 10.57 0.81 4.36
CA LYS A 68 11.67 0.46 5.26
C LYS A 68 11.22 0.59 6.72
N ALA A 69 11.43 -0.46 7.50
CA ALA A 69 11.28 -0.47 8.95
C ALA A 69 12.65 -0.39 9.61
N THR A 70 12.82 0.53 10.56
CA THR A 70 14.07 0.71 11.31
C THR A 70 13.80 0.60 12.81
N ALA A 71 14.55 -0.24 13.53
CA ALA A 71 14.46 -0.37 14.98
C ALA A 71 15.83 -0.72 15.58
N GLY A 72 16.24 -0.01 16.63
CA GLY A 72 17.50 -0.29 17.35
C GLY A 72 18.75 -0.36 16.46
N GLY A 73 18.82 0.47 15.41
CA GLY A 73 19.93 0.47 14.43
C GLY A 73 19.85 -0.61 13.34
N GLN A 74 18.88 -1.53 13.41
CA GLN A 74 18.63 -2.53 12.38
C GLN A 74 17.51 -2.11 11.44
N THR A 75 17.62 -2.52 10.18
CA THR A 75 16.66 -2.13 9.14
C THR A 75 16.17 -3.33 8.35
N ALA A 76 14.88 -3.36 8.05
CA ALA A 76 14.27 -4.28 7.11
C ALA A 76 13.55 -3.48 6.02
N SER A 77 13.48 -4.00 4.80
CA SER A 77 12.76 -3.36 3.71
C SER A 77 11.92 -4.35 2.94
N ILE A 78 10.78 -3.88 2.43
CA ILE A 78 9.94 -4.61 1.50
C ILE A 78 9.62 -3.75 0.29
N GLN A 79 9.35 -4.40 -0.84
CA GLN A 79 8.93 -3.74 -2.06
C GLN A 79 7.40 -3.80 -2.17
N VAL A 80 6.76 -2.65 -2.29
CA VAL A 80 5.31 -2.52 -2.50
C VAL A 80 5.07 -2.12 -3.94
N THR A 81 4.37 -2.96 -4.69
CA THR A 81 3.97 -2.68 -6.07
C THR A 81 2.49 -2.35 -6.08
N VAL A 82 2.16 -1.16 -6.59
CA VAL A 82 0.79 -0.69 -6.75
C VAL A 82 0.38 -0.86 -8.20
N GLU A 83 -0.64 -1.68 -8.40
CA GLU A 83 -1.28 -1.89 -9.68
C GLU A 83 -2.40 -0.87 -9.87
N ALA A 84 -2.45 -0.26 -11.05
CA ALA A 84 -3.58 0.58 -11.42
C ALA A 84 -4.84 -0.29 -11.42
N VAL A 85 -5.81 0.05 -10.57
CA VAL A 85 -7.18 -0.39 -10.83
C VAL A 85 -7.57 0.32 -12.11
N GLY A 86 -7.66 -0.43 -13.21
CA GLY A 86 -8.10 0.13 -14.47
C GLY A 86 -9.35 0.96 -14.20
N LYS A 87 -9.33 2.25 -14.55
CA LYS A 87 -10.55 3.04 -14.61
C LYS A 87 -11.41 2.31 -15.64
N GLN A 88 -12.29 1.42 -15.19
CA GLN A 88 -13.35 0.87 -16.03
C GLN A 88 -14.05 2.12 -16.58
N PRO A 89 -14.12 2.33 -17.91
CA PRO A 89 -14.87 3.45 -18.41
C PRO A 89 -16.28 3.25 -17.89
N MET A 90 -16.72 4.12 -16.96
CA MET A 90 -18.12 4.20 -16.62
C MET A 90 -18.79 4.63 -17.91
N THR A 91 -19.37 3.68 -18.65
CA THR A 91 -20.34 4.02 -19.68
C THR A 91 -21.50 4.66 -18.95
N VAL A 92 -21.53 5.99 -18.92
CA VAL A 92 -22.71 6.72 -18.47
C VAL A 92 -23.78 6.39 -19.51
N TYR A 93 -24.68 5.45 -19.19
CA TYR A 93 -25.84 5.16 -20.02
C TYR A 93 -26.80 6.34 -19.85
N PHE A 94 -26.58 7.40 -20.64
CA PHE A 94 -27.64 8.35 -20.93
C PHE A 94 -28.67 7.61 -21.79
N LYS A 95 -29.80 7.20 -21.20
CA LYS A 95 -31.00 6.89 -21.99
C LYS A 95 -31.47 8.24 -22.54
N PRO A 96 -31.38 8.53 -23.85
CA PRO A 96 -32.17 9.62 -24.40
C PRO A 96 -33.63 9.24 -24.16
N SER A 97 -34.31 9.99 -23.28
CA SER A 97 -35.76 9.90 -23.11
C SER A 97 -36.40 10.42 -24.40
N GLY A 98 -36.52 9.55 -25.39
CA GLY A 98 -37.22 9.83 -26.62
C GLY A 98 -38.72 9.97 -26.33
N THR A 99 -39.22 11.20 -26.36
CA THR A 99 -40.62 11.45 -26.68
C THR A 99 -40.68 12.58 -27.69
N ALA A 100 -40.33 12.29 -28.94
CA ALA A 100 -40.84 13.04 -30.07
C ALA A 100 -42.17 12.41 -30.46
N LYS A 101 -43.27 13.02 -30.02
CA LYS A 101 -44.61 12.68 -30.51
C LYS A 101 -44.79 13.41 -31.84
N GLN A 102 -44.81 12.66 -32.93
CA GLN A 102 -45.20 13.16 -34.25
C GLN A 102 -46.72 13.34 -34.25
N VAL A 103 -47.20 14.58 -34.36
CA VAL A 103 -48.51 14.99 -34.92
C VAL A 103 -48.36 16.36 -35.56
#